data_AF-A0A967UCB3-F1
#
_entry.id   AF-A0A967UCB3-F1
#
_cell.length_a   1.000
_cell.length_b   1.000
_cell.length_c   1.000
_cell.angle_alpha   90.00
_cell.angle_beta   90.00
_cell.angle_gamma   90.00
#
_symmetry.space_group_name_H-M   'P 1'
#
loop_
_entity.id
_entity.type
_entity.pdbx_description
1 polymer ?
#
loop_
_entity_poly.entity_id
_entity_poly.type
_entity_poly.pdbx_seq_one_letter_code
_entity_poly.pdbx_strand_id
1 'polypeptide(L)'
;RRSAEALLDAAFVHDGIAADSVGSPLVAAALDRTARTTRVVTGLAVPVVALGAPAATYYPAVAELLGADIEVPADADVANAIGAVVGRVRARRQVTVTSPRRGVFRVHTGPEPETVYALDEAREAALERGRAAVAAAMVEAGAAEFGFETHWEETTVEVEGRPMFVEGVATVVGSGPPRLTSG
;
A
#
# COMPACT_ATOMS: atom_id res chain seq x y z
N ARG A 1 25.82 0.83 -12.64
CA ARG A 1 25.46 -0.27 -13.58
C ARG A 1 24.14 -0.96 -13.22
N ARG A 2 24.05 -1.77 -12.15
CA ARG A 2 22.78 -2.46 -11.79
C ARG A 2 21.56 -1.53 -11.71
N SER A 3 21.72 -0.34 -11.13
CA SER A 3 20.65 0.66 -11.08
C SER A 3 20.25 1.19 -12.46
N ALA A 4 21.21 1.30 -13.40
CA ALA A 4 20.93 1.72 -14.77
C ALA A 4 20.18 0.62 -15.55
N GLU A 5 20.59 -0.64 -15.38
CA GLU A 5 19.90 -1.81 -15.94
C GLU A 5 18.46 -1.90 -15.41
N ALA A 6 18.24 -1.72 -14.11
CA ALA A 6 16.91 -1.74 -13.51
C ALA A 6 15.99 -0.62 -14.02
N LEU A 7 16.53 0.58 -14.24
CA LEU A 7 15.77 1.69 -14.81
C LEU A 7 15.42 1.45 -16.29
N LEU A 8 16.34 0.89 -17.07
CA LEU A 8 16.06 0.49 -18.46
C LEU A 8 15.03 -0.64 -18.53
N ASP A 9 15.07 -1.58 -17.60
CA ASP A 9 14.10 -2.68 -17.52
C ASP A 9 12.68 -2.14 -17.30
N ALA A 10 12.52 -1.24 -16.33
CA ALA A 10 11.25 -0.56 -16.08
C ALA A 10 10.76 0.24 -17.30
N ALA A 11 11.66 0.95 -17.98
CA ALA A 11 11.33 1.71 -19.19
C ALA A 11 10.92 0.80 -20.36
N PHE A 12 11.65 -0.30 -20.58
CA PHE A 12 11.32 -1.28 -21.61
C PHE A 12 9.94 -1.90 -21.37
N VAL A 13 9.64 -2.31 -20.14
CA VAL A 13 8.32 -2.84 -19.78
C VAL A 13 7.23 -1.79 -20.03
N HIS A 14 7.46 -0.52 -19.67
CA HIS A 14 6.52 0.56 -19.92
C HIS A 14 6.23 0.75 -21.42
N ASP A 15 7.26 0.66 -22.27
CA ASP A 15 7.17 0.81 -23.72
C ASP A 15 6.72 -0.49 -24.43
N GLY A 16 6.39 -1.55 -23.69
CA GLY A 16 5.97 -2.85 -24.25
C GLY A 16 7.10 -3.68 -24.85
N ILE A 17 8.35 -3.33 -24.56
CA ILE A 17 9.55 -4.10 -24.88
C ILE A 17 9.74 -5.17 -23.80
N ALA A 18 10.09 -6.40 -24.20
CA ALA A 18 10.25 -7.49 -23.27
C ALA A 18 11.40 -7.23 -22.28
N ALA A 19 11.18 -7.48 -20.99
CA ALA A 19 12.13 -7.22 -19.90
C ALA A 19 13.49 -7.92 -20.07
N ASP A 20 13.51 -9.12 -20.69
CA ASP A 20 14.74 -9.83 -21.02
C ASP A 20 15.65 -9.09 -22.02
N SER A 21 15.11 -8.08 -22.72
CA SER A 21 15.86 -7.25 -23.67
C SER A 21 17.00 -6.46 -23.02
N VAL A 22 16.93 -6.15 -21.72
CA VAL A 22 18.04 -5.49 -20.99
C VAL A 22 19.29 -6.36 -20.93
N GLY A 23 19.11 -7.69 -20.90
CA GLY A 23 20.21 -8.66 -20.92
C GLY A 23 20.91 -8.80 -22.27
N SER A 24 20.43 -8.10 -23.31
CA SER A 24 21.00 -8.17 -24.66
C SER A 24 22.46 -7.68 -24.70
N PRO A 25 23.35 -8.35 -25.47
CA PRO A 25 24.72 -7.89 -25.69
C PRO A 25 24.81 -6.46 -26.24
N LEU A 26 23.79 -5.99 -26.97
CA LEU A 26 23.74 -4.62 -27.49
C LEU A 26 23.54 -3.60 -26.36
N VAL A 27 22.64 -3.88 -25.41
CA VAL A 27 22.40 -3.01 -24.26
C VAL A 27 23.63 -2.99 -23.35
N ALA A 28 24.24 -4.15 -23.11
CA ALA A 28 25.50 -4.22 -22.37
C ALA A 28 26.62 -3.41 -23.05
N ALA A 29 26.78 -3.54 -24.37
CA ALA A 29 27.78 -2.80 -25.12
C ALA A 29 27.55 -1.28 -25.12
N ALA A 30 26.28 -0.85 -25.12
CA ALA A 30 25.91 0.56 -25.00
C ALA A 30 26.23 1.11 -23.60
N LEU A 31 25.81 0.42 -22.54
CA LEU A 31 26.05 0.83 -21.15
C LEU A 31 27.54 0.85 -20.79
N ASP A 32 28.30 -0.15 -21.26
CA ASP A 32 29.73 -0.27 -20.97
C ASP A 32 30.61 0.55 -21.93
N ARG A 33 30.01 1.18 -22.95
CA ARG A 33 30.71 1.94 -24.00
C ARG A 33 31.83 1.10 -24.66
N THR A 34 31.59 -0.19 -24.92
CA THR A 34 32.61 -1.13 -25.43
C THR A 34 32.63 -1.28 -26.95
N ALA A 35 31.58 -0.83 -27.65
CA ALA A 35 31.54 -0.85 -29.11
C ALA A 35 32.58 0.10 -29.72
N ARG A 36 33.34 -0.36 -30.72
CA ARG A 36 34.44 0.41 -31.34
C ARG A 36 34.09 1.00 -32.69
N THR A 37 33.56 0.17 -33.59
CA THR A 37 33.22 0.57 -34.97
C THR A 37 31.76 0.97 -35.09
N THR A 38 30.88 0.24 -34.39
CA THR A 38 29.44 0.51 -34.38
C THR A 38 29.09 1.47 -33.24
N ARG A 39 28.05 2.27 -33.43
CA ARG A 39 27.49 3.13 -32.39
C ARG A 39 26.18 2.52 -31.91
N VAL A 40 26.13 2.15 -30.63
CA VAL A 40 24.93 1.65 -29.97
C VAL A 40 24.61 2.60 -28.83
N VAL A 41 23.38 3.09 -28.79
CA VAL A 41 22.92 4.06 -27.79
C VAL A 41 21.67 3.50 -27.12
N THR A 42 21.65 3.54 -25.80
CA THR A 42 20.49 3.22 -24.96
C THR A 42 20.43 4.25 -23.84
N GLY A 43 19.23 4.52 -23.34
CA GLY A 43 19.04 5.57 -22.34
C GLY A 43 17.58 5.80 -22.01
N LEU A 44 17.31 6.80 -21.17
CA LEU A 44 15.95 7.22 -20.84
C LEU A 44 15.60 8.53 -21.55
N ALA A 45 14.37 8.64 -22.04
CA ALA A 45 13.83 9.86 -22.62
C ALA A 45 13.21 10.82 -21.57
N VAL A 46 13.30 10.46 -20.29
CA VAL A 46 12.72 11.19 -19.14
C VAL A 46 13.79 11.42 -18.08
N PRO A 47 13.68 12.50 -17.28
CA PRO A 47 14.61 12.76 -16.21
C PRO A 47 14.52 11.68 -15.13
N VAL A 48 15.67 11.39 -14.51
CA VAL A 48 15.76 10.53 -13.33
C VAL A 48 15.60 11.40 -12.09
N VAL A 49 14.50 11.21 -11.36
CA VAL A 49 14.30 11.85 -10.05
C VAL A 49 14.92 10.95 -8.97
N ALA A 50 15.99 11.43 -8.34
CA ALA A 50 16.72 10.66 -7.34
C ALA A 50 16.27 11.04 -5.92
N LEU A 51 15.83 10.04 -5.15
CA LEU A 51 15.32 10.20 -3.79
C LEU A 51 16.09 9.30 -2.80
N GLY A 52 16.24 9.75 -1.56
CA GLY A 52 16.95 9.10 -0.46
C GLY A 52 18.31 9.72 -0.12
N ALA A 53 18.82 9.47 1.08
CA ALA A 53 20.13 9.97 1.56
C ALA A 53 21.33 9.77 0.59
N PRO A 54 21.43 8.69 -0.20
CA PRO A 54 22.50 8.54 -1.18
C PRO A 54 22.21 9.19 -2.56
N ALA A 55 21.09 9.89 -2.73
CA ALA A 55 20.62 10.41 -4.03
C ALA A 55 21.70 11.25 -4.74
N ALA A 56 22.27 12.23 -4.03
CA ALA A 56 23.28 13.14 -4.58
C ALA A 56 24.62 12.45 -4.90
N THR A 57 24.93 11.34 -4.22
CA THR A 57 26.24 10.67 -4.35
C THR A 57 26.27 9.64 -5.47
N TYR A 58 25.18 8.90 -5.70
CA TYR A 58 25.20 7.74 -6.59
C TYR A 58 24.44 7.91 -7.89
N TYR A 59 23.34 8.67 -7.89
CA TYR A 59 22.47 8.76 -9.06
C TYR A 59 23.00 9.63 -10.20
N PRO A 60 23.87 10.64 -10.01
CA PRO A 60 24.47 11.35 -11.14
C PRO A 60 25.23 10.41 -12.09
N ALA A 61 25.98 9.45 -11.55
CA ALA A 61 26.69 8.44 -12.35
C ALA A 61 25.73 7.47 -13.07
N VAL A 62 24.55 7.22 -12.50
CA VAL A 62 23.50 6.40 -13.14
C VAL A 62 22.84 7.16 -14.28
N ALA A 63 22.52 8.43 -14.08
CA ALA A 63 21.94 9.30 -15.10
C ALA A 63 22.90 9.49 -16.29
N GLU A 64 24.21 9.64 -16.02
CA GLU A 64 25.23 9.72 -17.07
C GLU A 64 25.31 8.43 -17.92
N LEU A 65 25.19 7.26 -17.28
CA LEU A 65 25.15 5.97 -17.99
C LEU A 65 23.91 5.83 -18.88
N LEU A 66 22.80 6.47 -18.48
CA LEU A 66 21.52 6.42 -19.19
C LEU A 66 21.31 7.60 -20.14
N GLY A 67 22.27 8.52 -20.25
CA GLY A 67 22.12 9.74 -21.04
C GLY A 67 20.89 10.57 -20.66
N ALA A 68 20.49 10.52 -19.39
CA ALA A 68 19.28 11.14 -18.87
C ALA A 68 19.63 12.34 -17.98
N ASP A 69 18.75 13.34 -17.93
CA ASP A 69 18.85 14.41 -16.94
C ASP A 69 18.61 13.84 -15.54
N ILE A 70 19.23 14.47 -14.52
CA ILE A 70 19.00 14.11 -13.13
C ILE A 70 18.40 15.28 -12.37
N GLU A 71 17.32 15.00 -11.65
CA GLU A 71 16.72 15.90 -10.71
C GLU A 71 16.92 15.34 -9.30
N VAL A 72 17.65 16.09 -8.47
CA VAL A 72 17.80 15.81 -7.04
C VAL A 72 17.06 16.92 -6.29
N PRO A 73 15.85 16.66 -5.76
CA PRO A 73 15.15 17.64 -4.94
C PRO A 73 15.97 18.04 -3.71
N ALA A 74 15.76 19.27 -3.21
CA ALA A 74 16.51 19.81 -2.08
C ALA A 74 16.43 18.92 -0.82
N ASP A 75 15.28 18.29 -0.60
CA ASP A 75 14.98 17.41 0.54
C ASP A 75 15.02 15.91 0.15
N ALA A 76 15.81 15.54 -0.86
CA ALA A 76 15.90 14.16 -1.35
C ALA A 76 16.31 13.18 -0.25
N ASP A 77 17.17 13.60 0.69
CA ASP A 77 17.61 12.79 1.82
C ASP A 77 16.47 12.43 2.80
N VAL A 78 15.46 13.29 2.88
CA VAL A 78 14.23 13.10 3.69
C VAL A 78 13.06 12.54 2.88
N ALA A 79 13.22 12.24 1.58
CA ALA A 79 12.12 11.80 0.72
C ALA A 79 11.39 10.52 1.21
N ASN A 80 12.10 9.59 1.85
CA ASN A 80 11.46 8.44 2.50
C ASN A 80 10.54 8.86 3.67
N ALA A 81 10.89 9.93 4.38
CA ALA A 81 10.06 10.51 5.44
C ALA A 81 8.94 11.37 4.85
N ILE A 82 9.18 12.14 3.77
CA ILE A 82 8.13 12.90 3.08
C ILE A 82 7.10 11.94 2.49
N GLY A 83 7.50 10.87 1.81
CA GLY A 83 6.58 9.85 1.28
C GLY A 83 5.75 9.16 2.36
N ALA A 84 6.29 9.02 3.58
CA ALA A 84 5.54 8.56 4.75
C ALA A 84 4.58 9.64 5.30
N VAL A 85 4.94 10.92 5.19
CA VAL A 85 4.16 12.09 5.63
C VAL A 85 3.06 12.50 4.62
N VAL A 86 3.21 12.21 3.31
CA VAL A 86 2.12 12.32 2.31
C VAL A 86 1.30 11.03 2.20
N GLY A 87 1.67 9.99 2.95
CA GLY A 87 0.98 8.71 2.98
C GLY A 87 -0.37 8.84 3.69
N ARG A 88 -1.46 8.51 2.99
CA ARG A 88 -2.78 8.38 3.64
C ARG A 88 -2.67 7.44 4.84
N VAL A 89 -3.09 7.92 6.01
CA VAL A 89 -3.27 7.10 7.20
C VAL A 89 -4.38 6.10 6.92
N ARG A 90 -4.17 4.84 7.31
CA ARG A 90 -5.17 3.77 7.19
C ARG A 90 -5.18 2.93 8.47
N ALA A 91 -6.35 2.76 9.06
CA ALA A 91 -6.58 1.87 10.18
C ALA A 91 -7.64 0.83 9.83
N ARG A 92 -7.51 -0.39 10.33
CA ARG A 92 -8.46 -1.49 10.11
C ARG A 92 -8.79 -2.18 11.42
N ARG A 93 -10.07 -2.47 11.63
CA ARG A 93 -10.55 -3.31 12.73
C ARG A 93 -11.49 -4.39 12.20
N GLN A 94 -11.37 -5.58 12.75
CA GLN A 94 -12.35 -6.65 12.58
C GLN A 94 -13.03 -6.92 13.92
N VAL A 95 -14.35 -7.09 13.88
CA VAL A 95 -15.18 -7.47 15.01
C VAL A 95 -15.95 -8.72 14.64
N THR A 96 -15.74 -9.78 15.42
CA THR A 96 -16.40 -11.07 15.22
C THR A 96 -17.69 -11.12 16.01
N VAL A 97 -18.71 -11.75 15.43
CA VAL A 97 -19.99 -12.09 16.06
C VAL A 97 -20.14 -13.60 16.01
N THR A 98 -20.30 -14.25 17.17
CA THR A 98 -20.54 -15.71 17.24
C THR A 98 -21.92 -16.02 17.83
N SER A 99 -22.47 -17.19 17.51
CA SER A 99 -23.76 -17.63 18.05
C SER A 99 -23.63 -18.94 18.85
N PRO A 100 -23.33 -18.89 20.16
CA PRO A 100 -23.17 -20.10 20.98
C PRO A 100 -24.46 -20.92 21.11
N ARG A 101 -25.62 -20.26 20.99
CA ARG A 101 -26.95 -20.88 21.00
C ARG A 101 -27.85 -20.10 20.07
N ARG A 102 -28.83 -20.77 19.48
CA ARG A 102 -29.80 -20.12 18.59
C ARG A 102 -30.48 -18.92 19.28
N GLY A 103 -30.43 -17.75 18.65
CA GLY A 103 -31.00 -16.51 19.18
C GLY A 103 -30.14 -15.80 20.24
N VAL A 104 -28.90 -16.23 20.43
CA VAL A 104 -27.93 -15.58 21.31
C VAL A 104 -26.69 -15.27 20.50
N PHE A 105 -26.34 -13.98 20.38
CA PHE A 105 -25.20 -13.51 19.61
C PHE A 105 -24.19 -12.84 20.54
N ARG A 106 -22.91 -13.08 20.31
CA ARG A 106 -21.80 -12.53 21.10
C ARG A 106 -20.90 -11.67 20.21
N VAL A 107 -20.79 -10.39 20.54
CA VAL A 107 -19.94 -9.43 19.82
C VAL A 107 -18.59 -9.31 20.51
N HIS A 108 -17.51 -9.62 19.79
CA HIS A 108 -16.16 -9.70 20.33
C HIS A 108 -15.37 -8.42 20.08
N THR A 109 -15.46 -7.47 21.00
CA THR A 109 -14.80 -6.15 20.90
C THR A 109 -13.73 -5.89 21.96
N GLY A 110 -13.62 -6.78 22.94
CA GLY A 110 -12.69 -6.69 24.06
C GLY A 110 -12.57 -8.04 24.79
N PRO A 111 -12.03 -8.06 26.02
CA PRO A 111 -11.83 -9.30 26.78
C PRO A 111 -13.14 -10.01 27.14
N GLU A 112 -14.22 -9.24 27.33
CA GLU A 112 -15.55 -9.78 27.58
C GLU A 112 -16.47 -9.49 26.40
N PRO A 113 -17.06 -10.52 25.75
CA PRO A 113 -17.97 -10.32 24.64
C PRO A 113 -19.34 -9.86 25.12
N GLU A 114 -19.92 -8.90 24.41
CA GLU A 114 -21.27 -8.43 24.69
C GLU A 114 -22.30 -9.41 24.12
N THR A 115 -23.37 -9.68 24.87
CA THR A 115 -24.44 -10.58 24.43
C THR A 115 -25.67 -9.80 24.01
N VAL A 116 -26.16 -10.08 22.79
CA VAL A 116 -27.41 -9.53 22.24
C VAL A 116 -28.27 -10.68 21.70
N TYR A 117 -29.55 -10.40 21.43
CA TYR A 117 -30.55 -11.44 21.14
C TYR A 117 -31.12 -11.38 19.72
N ALA A 118 -30.64 -10.44 18.90
CA ALA A 118 -30.95 -10.33 17.48
C ALA A 118 -29.67 -10.24 16.63
N LEU A 119 -29.67 -10.87 15.45
CA LEU A 119 -28.52 -10.86 14.53
C LEU A 119 -28.27 -9.46 13.98
N ASP A 120 -29.32 -8.74 13.61
CA ASP A 120 -29.20 -7.37 13.08
C ASP A 120 -28.59 -6.43 14.12
N GLU A 121 -29.02 -6.55 15.38
CA GLU A 121 -28.45 -5.81 16.52
C GLU A 121 -26.98 -6.18 16.73
N ALA A 122 -26.62 -7.47 16.64
CA ALA A 122 -25.24 -7.92 16.76
C ALA A 122 -24.35 -7.35 15.65
N ARG A 123 -24.85 -7.30 14.42
CA ARG A 123 -24.16 -6.74 13.26
C ARG A 123 -23.97 -5.24 13.40
N GLU A 124 -25.02 -4.51 13.75
CA GLU A 124 -24.96 -3.06 13.95
C GLU A 124 -23.95 -2.72 15.04
N ALA A 125 -24.05 -3.39 16.18
CA ALA A 125 -23.17 -3.14 17.31
C ALA A 125 -21.71 -3.54 17.02
N ALA A 126 -21.47 -4.56 16.18
CA ALA A 126 -20.14 -4.90 15.69
C ALA A 126 -19.54 -3.80 14.79
N LEU A 127 -20.34 -3.25 13.88
CA LEU A 127 -19.94 -2.15 12.99
C LEU A 127 -19.68 -0.85 13.75
N GLU A 128 -20.54 -0.50 14.71
CA GLU A 128 -20.38 0.70 15.54
C GLU A 128 -19.10 0.64 16.37
N ARG A 129 -18.85 -0.48 17.07
CA ARG A 129 -17.64 -0.66 17.87
C ARG A 129 -16.38 -0.71 17.01
N GLY A 130 -16.48 -1.33 15.83
CA GLY A 130 -15.42 -1.29 14.81
C GLY A 130 -15.10 0.13 14.38
N ARG A 131 -16.11 0.96 14.08
CA ARG A 131 -15.96 2.38 13.73
C ARG A 131 -15.36 3.20 14.86
N ALA A 132 -15.81 3.02 16.10
CA ALA A 132 -15.27 3.72 17.25
C ALA A 132 -13.78 3.40 17.46
N ALA A 133 -13.39 2.13 17.37
CA ALA A 133 -11.99 1.71 17.49
C ALA A 133 -11.11 2.25 16.36
N VAL A 134 -11.61 2.20 15.12
CA VAL A 134 -10.90 2.75 13.96
C VAL A 134 -10.79 4.28 14.06
N ALA A 135 -11.84 4.98 14.49
CA ALA A 135 -11.81 6.42 14.68
C ALA A 135 -10.72 6.83 15.68
N ALA A 136 -10.66 6.14 16.83
CA ALA A 136 -9.63 6.38 17.84
C ALA A 136 -8.22 6.18 17.26
N ALA A 137 -7.99 5.08 16.54
CA ALA A 137 -6.70 4.79 15.91
C ALA A 137 -6.33 5.80 14.82
N MET A 138 -7.30 6.28 14.02
CA MET A 138 -7.08 7.32 13.01
C MET A 138 -6.68 8.64 13.64
N VAL A 139 -7.35 9.05 14.73
CA VAL A 139 -7.03 10.27 15.48
C VAL A 139 -5.64 10.17 16.12
N GLU A 140 -5.32 9.03 16.74
CA GLU A 140 -3.99 8.76 17.32
C GLU A 140 -2.88 8.83 16.26
N ALA A 141 -3.17 8.32 15.05
CA ALA A 141 -2.28 8.41 13.90
C ALA A 141 -2.29 9.78 13.20
N GLY A 142 -2.97 10.79 13.76
CA GLY A 142 -2.93 12.17 13.30
C GLY A 142 -3.87 12.49 12.12
N ALA A 143 -4.80 11.62 11.74
CA ALA A 143 -5.78 11.91 10.70
C ALA A 143 -6.98 12.68 11.28
N ALA A 144 -7.15 13.94 10.87
CA ALA A 144 -8.27 14.81 11.31
C ALA A 144 -9.60 14.45 10.66
N GLU A 145 -9.53 14.14 9.38
CA GLU A 145 -10.64 13.91 8.48
C GLU A 145 -10.38 12.57 7.81
N PHE A 146 -11.32 11.64 7.92
CA PHE A 146 -11.20 10.31 7.36
C PHE A 146 -12.57 9.75 7.01
N GLY A 147 -12.62 8.96 5.95
CA GLY A 147 -13.78 8.18 5.56
C GLY A 147 -13.73 6.76 6.13
N PHE A 148 -14.89 6.13 6.24
CA PHE A 148 -15.01 4.72 6.59
C PHE A 148 -15.46 3.88 5.39
N GLU A 149 -14.86 2.72 5.24
CA GLU A 149 -15.37 1.61 4.46
C GLU A 149 -15.74 0.48 5.42
N THR A 150 -16.93 -0.09 5.25
CA THR A 150 -17.41 -1.17 6.09
C THR A 150 -17.87 -2.35 5.26
N HIS A 151 -17.47 -3.55 5.67
CA HIS A 151 -17.88 -4.80 5.06
C HIS A 151 -18.39 -5.76 6.13
N TRP A 152 -19.42 -6.53 5.79
CA TRP A 152 -19.98 -7.59 6.63
C TRP A 152 -19.93 -8.89 5.85
N GLU A 153 -19.27 -9.88 6.43
CA GLU A 153 -19.21 -11.24 5.90
C GLU A 153 -19.90 -12.18 6.89
N GLU A 154 -20.79 -13.03 6.39
CA GLU A 154 -21.58 -13.95 7.20
C GLU A 154 -21.36 -15.39 6.74
N THR A 155 -21.10 -16.28 7.70
CA THR A 155 -21.03 -17.71 7.48
C THR A 155 -22.28 -18.38 8.02
N THR A 156 -23.07 -18.94 7.12
CA THR A 156 -24.25 -19.76 7.43
C THR A 156 -24.05 -21.20 6.97
N VAL A 157 -24.55 -22.17 7.73
CA VAL A 157 -24.59 -23.60 7.36
C VAL A 157 -26.04 -24.08 7.36
N GLU A 158 -26.36 -25.09 6.54
CA GLU A 158 -27.67 -25.74 6.63
C GLU A 158 -27.69 -26.82 7.71
N VAL A 159 -28.68 -26.75 8.60
CA VAL A 159 -28.97 -27.76 9.62
C VAL A 159 -30.45 -28.10 9.53
N GLU A 160 -30.78 -29.38 9.31
CA GLU A 160 -32.17 -29.85 9.19
C GLU A 160 -32.99 -29.08 8.13
N GLY A 161 -32.35 -28.67 7.03
CA GLY A 161 -32.99 -27.90 5.94
C GLY A 161 -33.31 -26.44 6.30
N ARG A 162 -32.66 -25.89 7.33
CA ARG A 162 -32.77 -24.48 7.72
C ARG A 162 -31.39 -23.82 7.80
N PRO A 163 -31.23 -22.59 7.30
CA PRO A 163 -29.98 -21.86 7.45
C PRO A 163 -29.75 -21.52 8.93
N MET A 164 -28.56 -21.85 9.42
CA MET A 164 -28.08 -21.55 10.76
C MET A 164 -26.85 -20.64 10.65
N PHE A 165 -26.92 -19.48 11.28
CA PHE A 165 -25.78 -18.59 11.46
C PHE A 165 -24.71 -19.26 12.31
N VAL A 166 -23.46 -19.24 11.84
CA VAL A 166 -22.29 -19.74 12.57
C VAL A 166 -21.49 -18.57 13.13
N GLU A 167 -21.08 -17.66 12.24
CA GLU A 167 -20.21 -16.53 12.53
C GLU A 167 -20.49 -15.39 11.55
N GLY A 168 -20.28 -14.16 12.02
CA GLY A 168 -20.27 -12.96 11.19
C GLY A 168 -19.09 -12.07 11.53
N VAL A 169 -18.47 -11.46 10.54
CA VAL A 169 -17.29 -10.61 10.72
C VAL A 169 -17.56 -9.24 10.12
N ALA A 170 -17.60 -8.23 10.99
CA ALA A 170 -17.60 -6.83 10.59
C ALA A 170 -16.16 -6.36 10.39
N THR A 171 -15.82 -5.95 9.16
CA THR A 171 -14.55 -5.29 8.86
C THR A 171 -14.80 -3.80 8.65
N VAL A 172 -14.09 -2.97 9.42
CA VAL A 172 -14.13 -1.50 9.31
C VAL A 172 -12.74 -1.00 8.96
N VAL A 173 -12.66 -0.15 7.94
CA VAL A 173 -11.43 0.48 7.48
C VAL A 173 -11.62 1.99 7.50
N GLY A 174 -10.74 2.69 8.20
CA GLY A 174 -10.65 4.15 8.19
C GLY A 174 -9.50 4.57 7.28
N SER A 175 -9.69 5.63 6.51
CA SER A 175 -8.59 6.20 5.74
C SER A 175 -8.73 7.70 5.52
N GLY A 176 -7.63 8.42 5.59
CA GLY A 176 -7.62 9.88 5.47
C GLY A 176 -6.20 10.45 5.43
N PRO A 177 -6.04 11.73 5.05
CA PRO A 177 -4.75 12.39 5.08
C PRO A 177 -4.26 12.58 6.54
N PRO A 178 -2.94 12.47 6.81
CA PRO A 178 -2.38 12.87 8.08
C PRO A 178 -2.43 14.40 8.24
N ARG A 179 -2.54 14.89 9.47
CA ARG A 179 -2.31 16.32 9.78
C ARG A 179 -0.83 16.62 9.61
N LEU A 180 -0.52 17.54 8.70
CA LEU A 180 0.77 18.20 8.69
C LEU A 180 0.76 19.24 9.82
N THR A 181 1.37 18.93 10.97
CA THR A 181 1.72 19.98 11.92
C THR A 181 2.86 20.79 11.32
N SER A 182 2.55 21.97 10.80
CA SER A 182 3.56 22.99 10.48
C SER A 182 4.21 23.41 11.80
N GLY A 183 5.44 22.96 12.03
CA GLY A 183 6.34 23.50 13.05
C GLY A 183 7.15 24.65 12.48
#